data_AF-A0A847HMS9-F1
#
_entry.id   AF-A0A847HMS9-F1
#
_cell.length_a   1.000
_cell.length_b   1.000
_cell.length_c   1.000
_cell.angle_alpha   90.00
_cell.angle_beta   90.00
_cell.angle_gamma   90.00
#
_symmetry.space_group_name_H-M   'P 1'
#
loop_
_entity.id
_entity.type
_entity.pdbx_description
1 polymer ?
#
loop_
_entity_poly.entity_id
_entity_poly.type
_entity_poly.pdbx_seq_one_letter_code
_entity_poly.pdbx_strand_id
1 'polypeptide(L)'
;MQMQKLKGVIARREGATLVVKADKGGIEYRFNASDLGDAETGERVDLLITPADDPDDISTILSIKSKKKVKPIKIGNFNTLVGHMIKTRDRLNATLAEIADPDAASDLREKITWLDRGIDLFS
;
A
#
# COMPACT_ATOMS: atom_id res chain seq x y z
N MET A 1 -33.38 13.32 7.37
CA MET A 1 -32.14 13.04 6.61
C MET A 1 -31.22 12.18 7.46
N GLN A 2 -31.00 10.93 7.08
CA GLN A 2 -30.13 10.01 7.83
C GLN A 2 -28.74 10.02 7.20
N MET A 3 -27.73 10.45 7.97
CA MET A 3 -26.35 10.43 7.52
C MET A 3 -25.76 9.05 7.74
N GLN A 4 -25.02 8.53 6.77
CA GLN A 4 -24.33 7.25 6.91
C GLN A 4 -22.90 7.29 6.39
N LYS A 5 -22.09 6.42 6.98
CA LYS A 5 -20.70 6.26 6.58
C LYS A 5 -20.59 5.16 5.51
N LEU A 6 -20.16 5.53 4.31
CA LEU A 6 -19.94 4.64 3.19
C LEU A 6 -18.44 4.33 3.04
N LYS A 7 -18.07 3.06 3.23
CA LYS A 7 -16.77 2.54 2.79
C LYS A 7 -17.01 1.61 1.61
N GLY A 8 -16.26 1.81 0.54
CA GLY A 8 -16.48 1.07 -0.68
C GLY A 8 -15.39 1.25 -1.72
N VAL A 9 -15.70 0.85 -2.95
CA VAL A 9 -14.84 1.01 -4.12
C VAL A 9 -15.63 1.64 -5.25
N ILE A 10 -14.99 2.51 -6.03
CA ILE A 10 -15.56 3.04 -7.26
C ILE A 10 -15.63 1.89 -8.26
N ALA A 11 -16.84 1.42 -8.54
CA ALA A 11 -17.08 0.25 -9.39
C ALA A 11 -17.04 0.62 -10.88
N ARG A 12 -17.63 1.76 -11.23
CA ARG A 12 -17.69 2.27 -12.61
C ARG A 12 -17.97 3.77 -12.66
N ARG A 13 -17.61 4.38 -13.79
CA ARG A 13 -17.91 5.78 -14.14
C ARG A 13 -18.82 5.82 -15.35
N GLU A 14 -19.97 6.47 -15.21
CA GLU A 14 -21.01 6.61 -16.22
C GLU A 14 -21.12 8.09 -16.60
N GLY A 15 -20.12 8.59 -17.36
CA GLY A 15 -20.05 10.00 -17.76
C GLY A 15 -19.90 10.95 -16.57
N ALA A 16 -20.99 11.65 -16.23
CA ALA A 16 -21.08 12.60 -15.12
C ALA A 16 -21.43 11.93 -13.78
N THR A 17 -21.71 10.63 -13.76
CA THR A 17 -22.08 9.88 -12.56
C THR A 17 -20.99 8.87 -12.20
N LEU A 18 -20.71 8.72 -10.90
CA LEU A 18 -19.85 7.69 -10.34
C LEU A 18 -20.68 6.71 -9.53
N VAL A 19 -20.43 5.42 -9.74
CA VAL A 19 -21.07 4.35 -8.98
C VAL A 19 -20.06 3.80 -7.98
N VAL A 20 -20.38 3.91 -6.69
CA VAL A 20 -19.59 3.36 -5.60
C VAL A 20 -20.31 2.17 -5.01
N LYS A 21 -19.62 1.02 -5.00
CA LYS A 21 -20.11 -0.19 -4.36
C LYS A 21 -19.66 -0.23 -2.90
N ALA A 22 -20.61 -0.31 -1.98
CA ALA A 22 -20.31 -0.43 -0.55
C ALA A 22 -19.66 -1.78 -0.21
N ASP A 23 -18.64 -1.75 0.63
CA ASP A 23 -17.99 -2.96 1.17
C ASP A 23 -18.98 -3.78 2.01
N LYS A 24 -19.90 -3.09 2.71
CA LYS A 24 -20.93 -3.71 3.55
C LYS A 24 -22.26 -3.72 2.79
N GLY A 25 -22.87 -4.89 2.69
CA GLY A 25 -24.20 -5.07 2.08
C GLY A 25 -24.21 -5.05 0.56
N GLY A 26 -23.08 -4.73 -0.11
CA GLY A 26 -22.96 -4.80 -1.57
C GLY A 26 -23.82 -3.80 -2.35
N ILE A 27 -24.42 -2.83 -1.65
CA ILE A 27 -25.29 -1.80 -2.23
C ILE A 27 -24.46 -0.85 -3.08
N GLU A 28 -24.98 -0.48 -4.24
CA GLU A 28 -24.39 0.54 -5.11
C GLU A 28 -25.03 1.89 -4.83
N TYR A 29 -24.21 2.93 -4.76
CA TYR A 29 -24.64 4.31 -4.59
C TYR A 29 -24.14 5.14 -5.77
N ARG A 30 -25.00 6.00 -6.31
CA ARG A 30 -24.69 6.91 -7.41
C ARG A 30 -24.34 8.29 -6.86
N PHE A 31 -23.28 8.89 -7.38
CA PHE A 31 -22.79 10.22 -6.99
C PHE A 31 -22.44 11.04 -8.23
N ASN A 32 -22.44 12.37 -8.13
CA ASN A 32 -21.86 13.19 -9.20
C ASN A 32 -20.34 13.00 -9.26
N ALA A 33 -19.80 12.84 -10.46
CA ALA A 33 -18.38 12.67 -10.69
C ALA A 33 -17.56 13.89 -10.25
N SER A 34 -18.16 15.09 -10.32
CA SER A 34 -17.56 16.34 -9.84
C SER A 34 -17.24 16.31 -8.34
N ASP A 35 -18.05 15.61 -7.55
CA ASP A 35 -17.95 15.65 -6.09
C ASP A 35 -16.74 14.85 -5.59
N LEU A 36 -16.32 13.83 -6.35
CA LEU A 36 -15.16 12.98 -6.07
C LEU A 36 -13.89 13.40 -6.83
N GLY A 37 -13.95 14.47 -7.65
CA GLY A 37 -12.79 15.00 -8.37
C GLY A 37 -12.15 13.98 -9.32
N ASP A 38 -10.83 13.77 -9.16
CA ASP A 38 -10.01 12.88 -10.00
C ASP A 38 -10.10 11.39 -9.62
N ALA A 39 -11.14 10.97 -8.90
CA ALA A 39 -11.22 9.59 -8.42
C ALA A 39 -11.37 8.58 -9.57
N GLU A 40 -10.58 7.51 -9.53
CA GLU A 40 -10.49 6.51 -10.59
C GLU A 40 -11.31 5.25 -10.30
N THR A 41 -11.64 4.48 -11.35
CA THR A 41 -12.30 3.18 -11.17
C THR A 41 -11.37 2.20 -10.46
N GLY A 42 -11.89 1.42 -9.52
CA GLY A 42 -11.11 0.56 -8.64
C GLY A 42 -10.57 1.26 -7.39
N GLU A 43 -10.77 2.57 -7.28
CA GLU A 43 -10.31 3.34 -6.14
C GLU A 43 -11.20 3.10 -4.89
N ARG A 44 -10.59 2.73 -3.75
CA ARG A 44 -11.32 2.64 -2.47
C ARG A 44 -11.70 4.02 -1.93
N VAL A 45 -12.89 4.18 -1.37
CA VAL A 45 -13.37 5.45 -0.82
C VAL A 45 -13.90 5.28 0.61
N ASP A 46 -13.75 6.32 1.43
CA ASP A 46 -14.33 6.45 2.76
C ASP A 46 -15.09 7.80 2.81
N LEU A 47 -16.40 7.72 2.67
CA LEU A 47 -17.30 8.86 2.45
C LEU A 47 -18.32 8.97 3.59
N LEU A 48 -18.72 10.19 3.91
CA LEU A 48 -19.92 10.47 4.68
C LEU A 48 -21.00 10.95 3.70
N ILE A 49 -22.12 10.23 3.63
CA ILE A 49 -23.14 10.46 2.61
C ILE A 49 -24.53 10.62 3.25
N THR A 50 -25.40 11.31 2.53
CA THR A 50 -26.85 11.19 2.69
C THR A 50 -27.35 10.36 1.49
N PRO A 51 -27.82 9.12 1.72
CA PRO A 51 -28.37 8.31 0.63
C PRO A 51 -29.61 8.99 0.07
N ALA A 52 -29.83 8.84 -1.23
CA ALA A 52 -31.10 9.19 -1.83
C ALA A 52 -32.20 8.21 -1.37
N ASP A 53 -33.45 8.64 -1.43
CA ASP A 53 -34.60 7.80 -1.06
C ASP A 53 -34.81 6.67 -2.10
N ASP A 54 -34.42 6.90 -3.36
CA ASP A 54 -34.41 5.91 -4.44
C ASP A 54 -32.95 5.44 -4.72
N PRO A 55 -32.69 4.12 -4.84
CA PRO A 55 -31.39 3.59 -5.27
C PRO A 55 -30.90 4.11 -6.64
N ASP A 56 -31.81 4.52 -7.51
CA ASP A 56 -31.50 5.07 -8.83
C ASP A 56 -31.14 6.56 -8.83
N ASP A 57 -31.37 7.24 -7.70
CA ASP A 57 -31.07 8.66 -7.54
C ASP A 57 -29.64 8.93 -7.07
N ILE A 58 -29.22 10.19 -7.27
CA ILE A 58 -27.90 10.68 -6.88
C ILE A 58 -27.88 10.97 -5.38
N SER A 59 -27.05 10.22 -4.67
CA SER A 59 -26.75 10.44 -3.26
C SER A 59 -25.82 11.63 -3.07
N THR A 60 -25.93 12.31 -1.93
CA THR A 60 -25.11 13.51 -1.65
C THR A 60 -23.89 13.15 -0.79
N ILE A 61 -22.71 13.63 -1.20
CA ILE A 61 -21.48 13.50 -0.40
C ILE A 61 -21.36 14.71 0.53
N LEU A 62 -21.33 14.44 1.84
CA LEU A 62 -21.15 15.48 2.86
C LEU A 62 -19.68 15.71 3.19
N SER A 63 -18.88 14.64 3.17
CA SER A 63 -17.46 14.72 3.46
C SER A 63 -16.70 13.55 2.85
N ILE A 64 -15.53 13.84 2.28
CA ILE A 64 -14.58 12.85 1.78
C ILE A 64 -13.48 12.73 2.81
N LYS A 65 -13.34 11.56 3.44
CA LYS A 65 -12.20 11.34 4.32
C LYS A 65 -10.98 11.12 3.44
N SER A 66 -10.13 12.14 3.36
CA SER A 66 -8.94 12.09 2.51
C SER A 66 -8.13 10.83 2.79
N LYS A 67 -7.79 10.10 1.73
CA LYS A 67 -6.78 9.05 1.83
C LYS A 67 -5.52 9.68 2.37
N LYS A 68 -5.01 9.15 3.48
CA LYS A 68 -3.61 9.37 3.85
C LYS A 68 -2.81 8.91 2.64
N LYS A 69 -2.23 9.86 1.87
CA LYS A 69 -1.24 9.54 0.84
C LYS A 69 -0.25 8.59 1.50
N VAL A 70 -0.13 7.38 0.98
CA VAL A 70 0.89 6.44 1.43
C VAL A 70 2.21 7.12 1.10
N LYS A 71 2.82 7.75 2.10
CA LYS A 71 4.11 8.38 1.91
C LYS A 71 5.07 7.27 1.55
N PRO A 72 5.91 7.43 0.51
CA PRO A 72 7.00 6.52 0.24
C PRO A 72 7.75 6.26 1.56
N ILE A 73 8.11 5.01 1.83
CA ILE A 73 8.90 4.65 3.01
C ILE A 73 10.15 5.52 2.97
N LYS A 74 10.21 6.53 3.84
CA LYS A 74 11.42 7.34 4.00
C LYS A 74 12.47 6.41 4.57
N ILE A 75 13.41 5.96 3.74
CA ILE A 75 14.66 5.36 4.21
C ILE A 75 15.40 6.50 4.92
N GLY A 76 15.15 6.63 6.22
CA GLY A 76 15.59 7.79 7.01
C GLY A 76 17.11 7.92 7.07
N ASN A 77 17.85 6.84 6.85
CA ASN A 77 19.30 6.86 6.78
C ASN A 77 19.80 5.64 6.01
N PHE A 78 20.31 5.85 4.80
CA PHE A 78 20.90 4.80 3.97
C PHE A 78 22.12 4.14 4.67
N ASN A 79 22.82 4.89 5.53
CA ASN A 79 23.91 4.36 6.36
C ASN A 79 23.42 3.31 7.38
N THR A 80 22.15 3.35 7.79
CA THR A 80 21.57 2.30 8.64
C THR A 80 21.43 1.00 7.86
N LEU A 81 21.06 1.05 6.57
CA LEU A 81 20.98 -0.13 5.71
C LEU A 81 22.37 -0.75 5.51
N VAL A 82 23.37 0.06 5.14
CA VAL A 82 24.77 -0.39 4.99
C VAL A 82 25.27 -0.98 6.31
N GLY A 83 24.97 -0.35 7.46
CA GLY A 83 25.29 -0.87 8.78
C GLY A 83 24.63 -2.23 9.10
N HIS A 84 23.40 -2.47 8.64
CA HIS A 84 22.76 -3.78 8.75
C HIS A 84 23.41 -4.83 7.84
N MET A 85 23.81 -4.45 6.62
CA MET A 85 24.51 -5.35 5.70
C MET A 85 25.86 -5.82 6.29
N ILE A 86 26.63 -4.90 6.87
CA ILE A 86 27.90 -5.21 7.56
C ILE A 86 27.67 -6.18 8.72
N LYS A 87 26.70 -5.90 9.60
CA LYS A 87 26.38 -6.79 10.73
C LYS A 87 25.95 -8.19 10.28
N THR A 88 25.15 -8.29 9.23
CA THR A 88 24.72 -9.58 8.68
C THR A 88 25.92 -10.33 8.10
N ARG A 89 26.80 -9.67 7.35
CA ARG A 89 28.02 -10.27 6.83
C ARG A 89 28.88 -10.84 7.95
N ASP A 90 29.14 -10.06 9.00
CA ASP A 90 30.00 -10.47 10.11
C ASP A 90 29.42 -11.69 10.84
N ARG A 91 28.09 -11.74 11.01
CA ARG A 91 27.40 -12.92 11.56
C ARG A 91 27.53 -14.15 10.64
N LEU A 92 27.36 -13.98 9.33
CA LEU A 92 27.50 -15.10 8.37
C LEU A 92 28.93 -15.62 8.32
N ASN A 93 29.94 -14.74 8.42
CA ASN A 93 31.34 -15.14 8.54
C ASN A 93 31.60 -15.94 9.82
N ALA A 94 31.01 -15.55 10.95
CA ALA A 94 31.09 -16.32 12.19
C ALA A 94 30.44 -17.70 12.04
N THR A 95 29.26 -17.80 11.42
CA THR A 95 28.59 -19.07 11.15
C THR A 95 29.40 -19.95 10.17
N LEU A 96 30.05 -19.34 9.17
CA LEU A 96 30.91 -20.05 8.22
C LEU A 96 32.12 -20.69 8.92
N ALA A 97 32.65 -20.07 9.98
CA ALA A 97 33.76 -20.62 10.75
C ALA A 97 33.38 -21.85 11.58
N GLU A 98 32.08 -22.03 11.89
CA GLU A 98 31.55 -23.13 12.70
C GLU A 98 30.94 -24.26 11.86
N ILE A 99 30.69 -24.03 10.57
CA ILE A 99 30.07 -25.02 9.69
C ILE A 99 31.12 -26.04 9.20
N ALA A 100 30.82 -27.33 9.39
CA ALA A 100 31.66 -28.44 8.92
C ALA A 100 31.22 -28.99 7.55
N ASP A 101 30.00 -28.67 7.11
CA ASP A 101 29.43 -29.14 5.85
C ASP A 101 29.90 -28.26 4.67
N PRO A 102 30.65 -28.82 3.70
CA PRO A 102 31.21 -28.06 2.58
C PRO A 102 30.14 -27.47 1.64
N ASP A 103 28.98 -28.11 1.49
CA ASP A 103 27.93 -27.60 0.60
C ASP A 103 27.23 -26.37 1.21
N ALA A 104 26.89 -26.45 2.50
CA ALA A 104 26.36 -25.30 3.25
C ALA A 104 27.37 -24.15 3.38
N ALA A 105 28.67 -24.45 3.42
CA ALA A 105 29.74 -23.46 3.43
C ALA A 105 29.83 -22.71 2.09
N SER A 106 29.62 -23.40 0.97
CA SER A 106 29.62 -22.79 -0.38
C SER A 106 28.50 -21.77 -0.52
N ASP A 107 27.28 -22.14 -0.14
CA ASP A 107 26.12 -21.25 -0.20
C ASP A 107 26.28 -20.00 0.69
N LEU A 108 26.89 -20.17 1.86
CA LEU A 108 27.18 -19.05 2.76
C LEU A 108 28.24 -18.12 2.19
N ARG A 109 29.28 -18.65 1.55
CA ARG A 109 30.32 -17.85 0.88
C ARG A 109 29.76 -17.03 -0.27
N GLU A 110 28.86 -17.58 -1.06
CA GLU A 110 28.21 -16.83 -2.14
C GLU A 110 27.37 -15.67 -1.58
N LYS A 111 26.61 -15.93 -0.50
CA LYS A 111 25.83 -14.88 0.20
C LYS A 111 26.71 -13.79 0.79
N ILE A 112 27.84 -14.16 1.41
CA ILE A 112 28.83 -13.20 1.93
C ILE A 112 29.41 -12.36 0.79
N THR A 113 29.82 -12.99 -0.31
CA THR A 113 30.37 -12.30 -1.49
C THR A 113 29.38 -11.32 -2.10
N TRP A 114 28.10 -11.70 -2.17
CA TRP A 114 27.04 -10.82 -2.66
C TRP A 114 26.84 -9.61 -1.73
N LEU A 115 26.89 -9.82 -0.41
CA LEU A 115 26.81 -8.74 0.57
C LEU A 115 28.01 -7.81 0.50
N ASP A 116 29.24 -8.33 0.34
CA ASP A 116 30.45 -7.51 0.20
C ASP A 116 30.38 -6.63 -1.05
N ARG A 117 30.00 -7.20 -2.21
CA ARG A 117 29.77 -6.40 -3.42
C ARG A 117 28.69 -5.33 -3.20
N GLY A 118 27.64 -5.67 -2.47
CA GLY A 118 26.59 -4.73 -2.12
C GLY A 118 27.09 -3.59 -1.22
N ILE A 119 27.99 -3.86 -0.26
CA ILE A 119 28.58 -2.87 0.65
C ILE A 119 29.58 -1.97 -0.10
N ASP A 120 30.42 -2.55 -0.96
CA ASP A 120 31.44 -1.83 -1.74
C ASP A 120 30.84 -0.80 -2.71
N LEU A 121 29.63 -1.03 -3.21
CA LEU A 121 28.93 -0.06 -4.07
C LEU A 121 28.57 1.24 -3.34
N PHE A 122 28.64 1.25 -2.00
CA PHE A 122 28.18 2.36 -1.16
C PHE A 122 29.22 2.82 -0.12
N SER A 123 30.44 2.27 -0.16
CA SER A 123 31.56 2.62 0.72
C SER A 123 32.57 3.50 -0.01
#